data_AF-A0AAV7KFS2-F1
#
_entry.id   AF-A0AAV7KFS2-F1
#
_cell.length_a   1.000
_cell.length_b   1.000
_cell.length_c   1.000
_cell.angle_alpha   90.00
_cell.angle_beta   90.00
_cell.angle_gamma   90.00
#
_symmetry.space_group_name_H-M   'P 1'
#
loop_
_entity.id
_entity.type
_entity.pdbx_description
1 polymer ?
#
loop_
_entity_poly.entity_id
_entity_poly.type
_entity_poly.pdbx_seq_one_letter_code
_entity_poly.pdbx_strand_id
1 'polypeptide(L)'
;MAILESHFSCPTQQVRIEPTEKSFREAICRAQMGQYEGFLEVGGGSGMDTAKVARLFDTYRNRQLIDFIPEPIGLGEHISRPLSGSEVTGNAIFYFSSENSKCSISSQALCPSLAIVDPINTFQMPRNVAIFTGLGVLCRALEAYTALPHDMRSPTPSDPRYRPMDQGSSPMSDMAIVQT
;
A
#
# COMPACT_ATOMS: atom_id res chain seq x y z
N MET A 1 4.01 -2.19 -20.37
CA MET A 1 3.40 -2.84 -19.20
C MET A 1 4.51 -3.47 -18.36
N ALA A 2 4.81 -2.94 -17.18
CA ALA A 2 5.70 -3.61 -16.22
C ALA A 2 4.91 -4.74 -15.56
N ILE A 3 5.27 -5.99 -15.86
CA ILE A 3 4.65 -7.19 -15.25
C ILE A 3 5.56 -7.63 -14.11
N LEU A 4 5.01 -7.75 -12.91
CA LEU A 4 5.70 -8.25 -11.71
C LEU A 4 5.59 -9.78 -11.56
N GLU A 5 5.76 -10.56 -12.64
CA GLU A 5 5.88 -12.03 -12.56
C GLU A 5 7.00 -12.59 -13.45
N SER A 6 7.48 -13.76 -13.06
CA SER A 6 8.75 -14.42 -13.39
C SER A 6 8.94 -14.92 -14.84
N HIS A 7 8.04 -14.66 -15.79
CA HIS A 7 8.13 -15.25 -17.15
C HIS A 7 7.91 -14.33 -18.36
N PHE A 8 7.82 -13.02 -18.17
CA PHE A 8 7.96 -12.02 -19.24
C PHE A 8 8.99 -11.00 -18.79
N SER A 9 10.04 -10.74 -19.60
CA SER A 9 11.16 -9.81 -19.34
C SER A 9 10.85 -8.79 -18.22
N CYS A 10 11.11 -9.21 -16.98
CA CYS A 10 10.53 -8.61 -15.78
C CYS A 10 11.60 -7.76 -15.09
N PRO A 11 11.41 -6.45 -14.93
CA PRO A 11 12.39 -5.58 -14.28
C PRO A 11 12.46 -5.80 -12.76
N THR A 12 11.50 -6.50 -12.15
CA THR A 12 11.29 -6.49 -10.68
C THR A 12 11.09 -7.90 -10.11
N GLN A 13 11.85 -8.87 -10.62
CA GLN A 13 11.93 -10.24 -10.09
C GLN A 13 12.52 -10.36 -8.66
N GLN A 14 12.73 -9.23 -7.97
CA GLN A 14 13.37 -9.12 -6.65
C GLN A 14 12.45 -8.41 -5.64
N VAL A 15 11.16 -8.73 -5.65
CA VAL A 15 10.27 -8.32 -4.56
C VAL A 15 10.68 -9.07 -3.29
N ARG A 16 10.95 -8.31 -2.22
CA ARG A 16 11.28 -8.86 -0.91
C ARG A 16 9.98 -9.07 -0.10
N ILE A 17 9.90 -10.18 0.63
CA ILE A 17 8.90 -10.33 1.70
C ILE A 17 9.18 -9.24 2.74
N GLU A 18 8.15 -8.48 3.09
CA GLU A 18 8.28 -7.23 3.85
C GLU A 18 9.26 -6.28 3.15
N PRO A 19 8.78 -5.47 2.19
CA PRO A 19 9.65 -4.57 1.46
C PRO A 19 10.39 -3.63 2.41
N THR A 20 11.65 -3.37 2.13
CA THR A 20 12.47 -2.37 2.83
C THR A 20 12.63 -1.13 1.97
N GLU A 21 13.02 -0.02 2.61
CA GLU A 21 13.40 1.21 1.91
C GLU A 21 14.36 0.95 0.73
N LYS A 22 15.37 0.09 0.93
CA LYS A 22 16.32 -0.28 -0.13
C LYS A 22 15.62 -0.97 -1.30
N SER A 23 14.78 -1.97 -1.03
CA SER A 23 14.06 -2.69 -2.09
C SER A 23 13.09 -1.78 -2.86
N PHE A 24 12.48 -0.80 -2.18
CA PHE A 24 11.65 0.21 -2.82
C PHE A 24 12.48 1.12 -3.71
N ARG A 25 13.62 1.65 -3.23
CA ARG A 25 14.51 2.49 -4.06
C ARG A 25 14.99 1.74 -5.31
N GLU A 26 15.30 0.45 -5.20
CA GLU A 26 15.67 -0.39 -6.35
C GLU A 26 14.51 -0.53 -7.35
N ALA A 27 13.29 -0.81 -6.87
CA ALA A 27 12.10 -0.90 -7.72
C ALA A 27 11.76 0.44 -8.42
N ILE A 28 11.84 1.55 -7.68
CA ILE A 28 11.63 2.91 -8.19
C ILE A 28 12.62 3.23 -9.32
N CYS A 29 13.91 2.98 -9.07
CA CYS A 29 14.97 3.23 -10.04
C CYS A 29 14.70 2.50 -11.37
N ARG A 30 14.33 1.22 -11.28
CA ARG A 30 14.00 0.41 -12.48
C ARG A 30 12.74 0.90 -13.19
N ALA A 31 11.71 1.26 -12.44
CA ALA A 31 10.47 1.81 -12.99
C ALA A 31 10.74 3.09 -13.80
N GLN A 32 11.55 3.99 -13.26
CA GLN A 32 11.91 5.26 -13.91
C GLN A 32 12.79 5.06 -15.15
N MET A 33 13.71 4.10 -15.12
CA MET A 33 14.58 3.76 -16.27
C MET A 33 13.81 3.13 -17.43
N GLY A 34 12.81 2.29 -17.12
CA GLY A 34 12.08 1.52 -18.14
C GLY A 34 10.98 2.27 -18.87
N GLN A 35 10.62 3.49 -18.43
CA GLN A 35 9.59 4.34 -19.06
C GLN A 35 8.27 3.59 -19.34
N TYR A 36 7.71 2.94 -18.33
CA TYR A 36 6.51 2.11 -18.50
C TYR A 36 5.23 2.96 -18.60
N GLU A 37 4.36 2.58 -19.54
CA GLU A 37 3.03 3.20 -19.70
C GLU A 37 2.01 2.75 -18.64
N GLY A 38 2.29 1.62 -17.98
CA GLY A 38 1.40 1.01 -17.01
C GLY A 38 2.08 -0.08 -16.19
N PHE A 39 1.55 -0.29 -14.98
CA PHE A 39 2.05 -1.23 -13.99
C PHE A 39 1.00 -2.32 -13.79
N LEU A 40 1.44 -3.58 -13.83
CA LEU A 40 0.63 -4.74 -13.49
C LEU A 40 1.25 -5.42 -12.27
N GLU A 41 0.49 -5.40 -11.20
CA GLU A 41 0.88 -6.01 -9.93
C GLU A 41 0.28 -7.41 -9.88
N VAL A 42 1.11 -8.41 -9.56
CA VAL A 42 0.67 -9.80 -9.42
C VAL A 42 1.38 -10.38 -8.20
N GLY A 43 0.65 -11.14 -7.40
CA GLY A 43 1.15 -11.77 -6.18
C GLY A 43 0.54 -11.17 -4.91
N GLY A 44 1.25 -11.31 -3.79
CA GLY A 44 0.78 -10.89 -2.47
C GLY A 44 1.07 -9.42 -2.12
N GLY A 45 0.71 -9.04 -0.90
CA GLY A 45 0.79 -7.64 -0.42
C GLY A 45 2.15 -6.97 -0.64
N SER A 46 3.27 -7.67 -0.40
CA SER A 46 4.60 -7.10 -0.62
C SER A 46 4.88 -6.71 -2.09
N GLY A 47 4.38 -7.49 -3.05
CA GLY A 47 4.52 -7.18 -4.47
C GLY A 47 3.64 -6.00 -4.87
N MET A 48 2.40 -5.99 -4.39
CA MET A 48 1.45 -4.89 -4.63
C MET A 48 1.96 -3.57 -4.04
N ASP A 49 2.43 -3.57 -2.79
CA ASP A 49 3.02 -2.39 -2.16
C ASP A 49 4.26 -1.86 -2.91
N THR A 50 5.11 -2.76 -3.40
CA THR A 50 6.29 -2.40 -4.20
C THR A 50 5.89 -1.73 -5.51
N ALA A 51 4.83 -2.22 -6.15
CA ALA A 51 4.34 -1.69 -7.41
C ALA A 51 3.65 -0.33 -7.25
N LYS A 52 2.81 -0.17 -6.21
CA LYS A 52 2.20 1.11 -5.83
C LYS A 52 3.28 2.18 -5.63
N VAL A 53 4.33 1.86 -4.87
CA VAL A 53 5.45 2.78 -4.65
C VAL A 53 6.22 3.04 -5.93
N ALA A 54 6.53 2.02 -6.74
CA ALA A 54 7.20 2.21 -8.02
C ALA A 54 6.41 3.16 -8.95
N ARG A 55 5.08 3.02 -9.00
CA ARG A 55 4.19 3.91 -9.77
C ARG A 55 4.13 5.32 -9.19
N LEU A 56 4.07 5.45 -7.87
CA LEU A 56 4.11 6.74 -7.18
C LEU A 56 5.34 7.54 -7.57
N PHE A 57 6.53 6.95 -7.45
CA PHE A 57 7.78 7.66 -7.77
C PHE A 57 8.12 7.72 -9.26
N ASP A 58 7.49 6.91 -10.11
CA ASP A 58 7.52 7.17 -11.55
C ASP A 58 6.79 8.47 -11.92
N THR A 59 5.70 8.78 -11.19
CA THR A 59 4.94 10.03 -11.34
C THR A 59 5.61 11.22 -10.65
N TYR A 60 6.13 11.01 -9.43
CA TYR A 60 6.75 12.02 -8.58
C TYR A 60 8.27 11.84 -8.49
N ARG A 61 8.97 11.94 -9.64
CA ARG A 61 10.39 11.57 -9.76
C ARG A 61 11.38 12.37 -8.90
N ASN A 62 11.00 13.58 -8.49
CA ASN A 62 11.85 14.48 -7.69
C ASN A 62 11.56 14.40 -6.18
N ARG A 63 10.74 13.44 -5.75
CA ARG A 63 10.35 13.26 -4.34
C ARG A 63 11.10 12.10 -3.71
N GLN A 64 11.20 12.13 -2.38
CA GLN A 64 11.80 11.09 -1.56
C GLN A 64 10.72 10.28 -0.84
N LEU A 65 11.06 9.07 -0.38
CA LEU A 65 10.15 8.23 0.40
C LEU A 65 9.60 8.96 1.62
N ILE A 66 10.46 9.70 2.32
CA ILE A 66 10.11 10.47 3.52
C ILE A 66 9.05 11.55 3.28
N ASP A 67 8.91 12.04 2.04
CA ASP A 67 7.95 13.09 1.71
C ASP A 67 6.51 12.60 1.85
N PHE A 68 6.26 11.31 1.60
CA PHE A 68 4.93 10.70 1.63
C PHE A 68 4.66 9.86 2.89
N ILE A 69 5.63 9.71 3.78
CA ILE A 69 5.41 9.07 5.08
C ILE A 69 4.69 10.10 5.98
N PRO A 70 3.63 9.70 6.72
CA PRO A 70 2.93 10.61 7.63
C PRO A 70 3.85 11.11 8.77
N GLU A 71 3.46 12.24 9.36
CA GLU A 71 4.09 12.73 10.59
C GLU A 71 3.92 11.69 11.73
N PRO A 72 4.85 11.61 12.69
CA PRO A 72 6.04 12.46 12.89
C PRO A 72 7.29 12.00 12.13
N ILE A 73 7.21 10.92 11.35
CA ILE A 73 8.38 10.32 10.69
C ILE A 73 8.70 11.07 9.39
N GLY A 74 7.68 11.42 8.60
CA GLY A 74 7.84 12.12 7.32
C GLY A 74 7.04 13.42 7.23
N LEU A 75 6.85 13.90 5.99
CA LEU A 75 6.21 15.18 5.69
C LEU A 75 4.69 15.07 5.40
N GLY A 76 4.15 13.85 5.25
CA GLY A 76 2.74 13.62 4.96
C GLY A 76 2.23 14.32 3.69
N GLU A 77 3.06 14.49 2.66
CA GLU A 77 2.65 15.23 1.46
C GLU A 77 1.47 14.56 0.74
N HIS A 78 0.49 15.37 0.34
CA HIS A 78 -0.72 14.89 -0.34
C HIS A 78 -0.44 14.39 -1.76
N ILE A 79 -0.89 13.16 -2.06
CA ILE A 79 -0.83 12.57 -3.41
C ILE A 79 -2.04 13.03 -4.23
N SER A 80 -1.85 14.05 -5.05
CA SER A 80 -2.95 14.71 -5.79
C SER A 80 -3.38 14.01 -7.08
N ARG A 81 -2.63 13.02 -7.58
CA ARG A 81 -2.92 12.34 -8.85
C ARG A 81 -3.31 10.88 -8.60
N PRO A 82 -4.40 10.37 -9.20
CA PRO A 82 -4.74 8.95 -9.09
C PRO A 82 -3.67 8.07 -9.76
N LEU A 83 -3.24 7.04 -9.05
CA LEU A 83 -2.21 6.08 -9.41
C LEU A 83 -2.89 4.71 -9.40
N SER A 84 -3.09 4.13 -10.59
CA SER A 84 -3.71 2.82 -10.74
C SER A 84 -2.88 1.73 -10.03
N GLY A 85 -3.25 1.33 -8.81
CA GLY A 85 -2.76 0.11 -8.14
C GLY A 85 -3.49 -1.16 -8.59
N SER A 86 -3.30 -2.30 -7.89
CA SER A 86 -4.00 -3.58 -8.16
C SER A 86 -4.91 -4.08 -7.02
N GLU A 87 -4.85 -3.51 -5.81
CA GLU A 87 -5.61 -3.98 -4.63
C GLU A 87 -6.50 -2.88 -4.05
N VAL A 88 -7.73 -3.20 -3.62
CA VAL A 88 -8.74 -2.27 -3.08
C VAL A 88 -8.23 -1.25 -2.04
N THR A 89 -7.08 -1.51 -1.41
CA THR A 89 -6.48 -0.65 -0.38
C THR A 89 -5.56 0.43 -0.96
N GLY A 90 -5.68 1.65 -0.44
CA GLY A 90 -4.81 2.80 -0.76
C GLY A 90 -3.54 2.88 0.08
N ASN A 91 -3.12 1.78 0.70
CA ASN A 91 -1.95 1.74 1.59
C ASN A 91 -0.82 0.97 0.92
N ALA A 92 0.42 1.43 1.13
CA ALA A 92 1.64 0.72 0.80
C ALA A 92 2.55 0.65 2.03
N ILE A 93 2.88 -0.55 2.50
CA ILE A 93 3.56 -0.78 3.78
C ILE A 93 4.99 -1.26 3.54
N PHE A 94 5.94 -0.73 4.31
CA PHE A 94 7.33 -1.13 4.23
C PHE A 94 8.08 -0.93 5.54
N TYR A 95 9.23 -1.58 5.62
CA TYR A 95 10.17 -1.42 6.72
C TYR A 95 11.11 -0.26 6.43
N PHE A 96 11.05 0.77 7.27
CA PHE A 96 11.92 1.93 7.21
C PHE A 96 13.14 1.70 8.11
N SER A 97 14.23 1.23 7.49
CA SER A 97 15.40 0.74 8.22
C SER A 97 16.10 1.80 9.06
N SER A 98 16.05 3.09 8.68
CA SER A 98 16.70 4.17 9.43
C SER A 98 16.06 4.42 10.80
N GLU A 99 14.73 4.32 10.89
CA GLU A 99 13.97 4.53 12.13
C GLU A 99 13.60 3.22 12.83
N ASN A 100 14.06 2.08 12.29
CA ASN A 100 13.76 0.74 12.80
C ASN A 100 12.24 0.51 13.00
N SER A 101 11.43 1.08 12.11
CA SER A 101 9.98 1.16 12.23
C SER A 101 9.27 0.72 10.94
N LYS A 102 8.04 0.21 11.08
CA LYS A 102 7.18 -0.14 9.95
C LYS A 102 6.35 1.09 9.60
N CYS A 103 6.56 1.61 8.39
CA CYS A 103 5.89 2.80 7.90
C CYS A 103 4.89 2.43 6.80
N SER A 104 3.89 3.28 6.61
CA SER A 104 2.93 3.17 5.52
C SER A 104 2.76 4.49 4.81
N ILE A 105 2.69 4.45 3.48
CA ILE A 105 2.19 5.56 2.68
C ILE A 105 0.72 5.26 2.40
N SER A 106 -0.18 6.15 2.81
CA SER A 106 -1.63 6.00 2.65
C SER A 106 -2.19 7.14 1.81
N SER A 107 -2.93 6.78 0.76
CA SER A 107 -3.72 7.75 -0.02
C SER A 107 -4.76 7.03 -0.85
N GLN A 108 -5.95 7.60 -0.96
CA GLN A 108 -6.97 7.11 -1.89
C GLN A 108 -6.49 7.13 -3.35
N ALA A 109 -5.51 7.99 -3.66
CA ALA A 109 -4.87 8.02 -4.96
C ALA A 109 -4.08 6.75 -5.28
N LEU A 110 -3.66 5.95 -4.28
CA LEU A 110 -2.96 4.68 -4.51
C LEU A 110 -3.93 3.51 -4.78
N CYS A 111 -5.24 3.74 -4.70
CA CYS A 111 -6.22 2.72 -5.00
C CYS A 111 -6.23 2.35 -6.50
N PRO A 112 -6.44 1.07 -6.84
CA PRO A 112 -6.54 0.55 -8.19
C PRO A 112 -7.68 1.17 -8.97
N SER A 113 -7.45 1.34 -10.26
CA SER A 113 -8.55 1.55 -11.21
C SER A 113 -9.31 0.25 -11.48
N LEU A 114 -8.64 -0.89 -11.38
CA LEU A 114 -9.20 -2.23 -11.56
C LEU A 114 -8.46 -3.23 -10.66
N ALA A 115 -9.21 -4.00 -9.88
CA ALA A 115 -8.70 -5.12 -9.11
C ALA A 115 -9.37 -6.41 -9.62
N ILE A 116 -8.57 -7.43 -9.92
CA ILE A 116 -9.06 -8.75 -10.36
C ILE A 116 -8.70 -9.75 -9.28
N VAL A 117 -9.71 -10.44 -8.75
CA VAL A 117 -9.53 -11.51 -7.77
C VAL A 117 -9.82 -12.83 -8.46
N ASP A 118 -8.77 -13.59 -8.76
CA ASP A 118 -8.88 -14.94 -9.29
C ASP A 118 -8.68 -15.97 -8.16
N PRO A 119 -9.74 -16.65 -7.70
CA PRO A 119 -9.62 -17.65 -6.64
C PRO A 119 -8.79 -18.87 -7.07
N ILE A 120 -8.65 -19.15 -8.37
CA ILE A 120 -7.91 -20.32 -8.87
C ILE A 120 -6.43 -20.20 -8.52
N ASN A 121 -5.88 -18.99 -8.54
CA ASN A 121 -4.49 -18.72 -8.15
C ASN A 121 -4.21 -19.06 -6.67
N THR A 122 -5.24 -19.12 -5.83
CA THR A 122 -5.07 -19.47 -4.41
C THR A 122 -4.89 -20.98 -4.17
N PHE A 123 -5.26 -21.83 -5.12
CA PHE A 123 -5.20 -23.29 -4.95
C PHE A 123 -3.78 -23.85 -4.88
N GLN A 124 -2.81 -23.11 -5.42
CA GLN A 124 -1.40 -23.49 -5.41
C GLN A 124 -0.64 -22.93 -4.20
N MET A 125 -1.30 -22.16 -3.32
CA MET A 125 -0.65 -21.55 -2.16
C MET A 125 -0.20 -22.61 -1.14
N PRO A 126 1.00 -22.49 -0.56
CA PRO A 126 1.41 -23.36 0.54
C PRO A 126 0.46 -23.22 1.74
N ARG A 127 0.20 -24.32 2.43
CA ARG A 127 -0.73 -24.39 3.58
C ARG A 127 -0.52 -23.26 4.58
N ASN A 128 0.73 -23.02 4.99
CA ASN A 128 1.03 -21.99 5.98
C ASN A 128 0.69 -20.59 5.47
N VAL A 129 0.97 -20.30 4.20
CA VAL A 129 0.61 -19.01 3.57
C VAL A 129 -0.91 -18.85 3.57
N ALA A 130 -1.67 -19.88 3.17
CA ALA A 130 -3.13 -19.85 3.19
C ALA A 130 -3.70 -19.58 4.60
N ILE A 131 -3.16 -20.24 5.64
CA ILE A 131 -3.59 -20.03 7.04
C ILE A 131 -3.30 -18.59 7.48
N PHE A 132 -2.06 -18.10 7.29
CA PHE A 132 -1.69 -16.76 7.75
C PHE A 132 -2.40 -15.66 6.97
N THR A 133 -2.56 -15.81 5.65
CA THR A 133 -3.34 -14.87 4.83
C THR A 133 -4.81 -14.86 5.25
N GLY A 134 -5.42 -16.03 5.46
CA GLY A 134 -6.80 -16.14 5.93
C GLY A 134 -7.01 -15.50 7.29
N LEU A 135 -6.09 -15.72 8.24
CA LEU A 135 -6.13 -15.09 9.55
C LEU A 135 -5.99 -13.56 9.44
N GLY A 136 -5.10 -13.07 8.56
CA GLY A 136 -4.95 -11.63 8.30
C GLY A 136 -6.26 -11.00 7.80
N VAL A 137 -6.94 -11.65 6.86
CA VAL A 137 -8.26 -11.20 6.36
C VAL A 137 -9.30 -11.20 7.47
N LEU A 138 -9.35 -12.24 8.30
CA LEU A 138 -10.27 -12.31 9.45
C LEU A 138 -10.02 -11.17 10.45
N CYS A 139 -8.76 -10.92 10.83
CA CYS A 139 -8.42 -9.82 11.73
C CYS A 139 -8.88 -8.48 11.17
N ARG A 140 -8.60 -8.20 9.88
CA ARG A 140 -9.05 -6.96 9.23
C ARG A 140 -10.57 -6.85 9.18
N ALA A 141 -11.29 -7.95 9.00
CA ALA A 141 -12.75 -7.95 9.02
C ALA A 141 -13.30 -7.65 10.43
N LEU A 142 -12.69 -8.19 11.48
CA LEU A 142 -13.04 -7.90 12.87
C LEU A 142 -12.69 -6.47 13.26
N GLU A 143 -11.54 -5.95 12.84
CA GLU A 143 -11.14 -4.55 13.02
C GLU A 143 -12.15 -3.62 12.34
N ALA A 144 -12.51 -3.89 11.08
CA ALA A 144 -13.51 -3.11 10.37
C ALA A 144 -14.91 -3.19 11.02
N TYR A 145 -15.29 -4.36 11.53
CA TYR A 145 -16.57 -4.55 12.21
C TYR A 145 -16.66 -3.79 13.55
N THR A 146 -15.53 -3.68 14.25
CA THR A 146 -15.44 -3.00 15.55
C THR A 146 -15.05 -1.53 15.42
N ALA A 147 -14.69 -1.04 14.24
CA ALA A 147 -14.33 0.35 13.98
C ALA A 147 -15.53 1.30 14.22
N LEU A 148 -15.23 2.54 14.58
CA LEU A 148 -16.26 3.57 14.72
C LEU A 148 -16.89 3.88 13.36
N PRO A 149 -18.23 3.81 13.24
CA PRO A 149 -18.95 4.32 12.08
C PRO A 149 -18.59 5.78 11.78
N HIS A 150 -18.51 6.08 10.49
CA HIS A 150 -18.08 7.39 9.99
C HIS A 150 -18.88 8.57 10.57
N ASP A 151 -20.18 8.40 10.73
CA ASP A 151 -21.12 9.39 11.27
C ASP A 151 -20.96 9.61 12.79
N MET A 152 -20.32 8.69 13.50
CA MET A 152 -20.03 8.81 14.92
C MET A 152 -18.64 9.39 15.21
N ARG A 153 -17.84 9.70 14.17
CA ARG A 153 -16.53 10.34 14.34
C ARG A 153 -16.66 11.84 14.56
N SER A 154 -15.89 12.35 15.51
CA SER A 154 -15.82 13.78 15.84
C SER A 154 -14.37 14.27 15.70
N PRO A 155 -14.07 15.26 14.84
CA PRO A 155 -14.99 15.92 13.90
C PRO A 155 -15.35 15.02 12.72
N THR A 156 -16.63 15.04 12.32
CA THR A 156 -17.07 14.34 11.11
C THR A 156 -16.51 15.07 9.90
N PRO A 157 -15.80 14.39 8.98
CA PRO A 157 -15.34 15.01 7.75
C PRO A 157 -16.53 15.60 6.97
N SER A 158 -16.38 16.83 6.46
CA SER A 158 -17.43 17.53 5.70
C SER A 158 -17.75 16.87 4.35
N ASP A 159 -16.81 16.06 3.83
CA ASP A 159 -16.94 15.30 2.60
C ASP A 159 -16.43 13.87 2.84
N PRO A 160 -17.15 12.82 2.37
CA PRO A 160 -16.69 11.42 2.48
C PRO A 160 -15.29 11.16 1.92
N ARG A 161 -14.80 12.00 1.00
CA ARG A 161 -13.44 11.91 0.43
C ARG A 161 -12.33 12.22 1.43
N TYR A 162 -12.63 13.00 2.47
CA TYR A 162 -11.68 13.31 3.55
C TYR A 162 -11.75 12.30 4.70
N ARG A 163 -12.40 11.15 4.49
CA ARG A 163 -12.41 10.08 5.46
C ARG A 163 -10.98 9.54 5.62
N PRO A 164 -10.47 9.44 6.86
CA PRO A 164 -9.20 8.77 7.09
C PRO A 164 -9.25 7.33 6.60
N MET A 165 -8.17 6.90 5.94
CA MET A 165 -8.09 5.55 5.35
C MET A 165 -8.09 4.46 6.43
N ASP A 166 -7.48 4.74 7.58
CA ASP A 166 -7.49 3.87 8.74
C ASP A 166 -8.58 4.30 9.74
N GLN A 167 -9.20 3.33 10.40
CA GLN A 167 -10.32 3.54 11.32
C GLN A 167 -10.15 2.72 12.58
N GLY A 168 -10.51 3.31 13.72
CA GLY A 168 -10.37 2.70 15.03
C GLY A 168 -11.50 3.15 15.93
N SER A 169 -11.79 2.34 16.96
CA SER A 169 -12.84 2.64 17.94
C SER A 169 -12.33 2.87 19.36
N SER A 170 -11.07 2.55 19.61
CA SER A 170 -10.42 2.82 20.89
C SER A 170 -9.72 4.18 20.88
N PRO A 171 -9.56 4.86 22.04
CA PRO A 171 -8.83 6.12 22.14
C PRO A 171 -7.42 6.04 21.56
N MET A 172 -6.74 4.91 21.73
CA MET A 172 -5.39 4.69 21.20
C MET A 172 -5.38 4.61 19.67
N SER A 173 -6.30 3.83 19.10
CA SER A 173 -6.42 3.71 17.65
C SER A 173 -6.87 5.02 17.00
N ASP A 174 -7.77 5.77 17.64
CA ASP A 174 -8.26 7.04 17.09
C ASP A 174 -7.17 8.12 17.13
N MET A 175 -6.37 8.16 18.21
CA MET A 175 -5.19 9.04 18.28
C MET A 175 -4.16 8.72 17.18
N ALA A 176 -3.92 7.44 16.89
CA ALA A 176 -2.99 7.03 15.83
C ALA A 176 -3.46 7.44 14.42
N ILE A 177 -4.77 7.60 14.23
CA ILE A 177 -5.37 7.94 12.93
C ILE A 177 -5.46 9.45 12.72
N VAL A 178 -5.67 10.24 13.77
CA VAL A 178 -5.73 11.71 13.66
C VAL A 178 -4.37 12.32 13.29
N GLN A 179 -3.29 11.56 13.48
CA GLN A 179 -1.92 11.96 13.14
C GLN A 179 -1.48 11.57 11.72
N THR A 180 -2.35 10.92 10.93
CA THR A 180 -2.06 10.48 9.55
C THR A 180 -2.65 11.44 8.53
#